data_AF-A0A2W0AWX3-F1
#
_entry.id   AF-A0A2W0AWX3-F1
#
_cell.length_a   1.000
_cell.length_b   1.000
_cell.length_c   1.000
_cell.angle_alpha   90.00
_cell.angle_beta   90.00
_cell.angle_gamma   90.00
#
_symmetry.space_group_name_H-M   'P 1'
#
loop_
_entity.id
_entity.type
_entity.pdbx_description
1 polymer ?
#
loop_
_entity_poly.entity_id
_entity_poly.type
_entity_poly.pdbx_seq_one_letter_code
_entity_poly.pdbx_strand_id
1 'polypeptide(L)' 'MEEELPLRFEGRILPIDMSVADLGGKMLARSETVGRRMDAMDAFLAATAEFHRLTLITRNIADFEAVLNDILNPWIK' A
#
# COMPACT_ATOMS: atom_id res chain seq x y z
N MET A 1 5.71 -22.87 -13.16
CA MET A 1 4.73 -22.09 -12.37
C MET A 1 5.35 -20.82 -11.79
N GLU A 2 6.50 -20.87 -11.11
CA GLU A 2 7.18 -19.64 -10.60
C GLU A 2 7.69 -18.72 -11.72
N GLU A 3 8.22 -19.27 -12.81
CA GLU A 3 8.71 -18.47 -13.95
C GLU A 3 7.61 -17.79 -14.77
N GLU A 4 6.38 -18.32 -14.73
CA GLU A 4 5.23 -17.77 -15.48
C GLU A 4 4.51 -16.64 -14.74
N LEU A 5 4.63 -16.59 -13.42
CA LEU A 5 3.95 -15.60 -12.58
C LEU A 5 4.36 -14.17 -12.93
N PRO A 6 5.66 -13.82 -13.04
CA PRO A 6 6.07 -12.49 -13.46
C PRO A 6 5.51 -12.07 -14.82
N LEU A 7 5.49 -13.00 -15.80
CA LEU A 7 4.94 -12.74 -17.13
C LEU A 7 3.44 -12.40 -17.10
N ARG A 8 2.66 -13.02 -16.22
CA ARG A 8 1.23 -12.71 -16.06
C ARG A 8 0.98 -11.28 -15.55
N PHE A 9 1.95 -10.68 -14.87
CA PHE A 9 1.87 -9.32 -14.31
C PHE A 9 2.84 -8.35 -14.98
N GLU A 10 3.34 -8.68 -16.19
CA GLU A 10 4.24 -7.82 -16.94
C GLU A 10 3.64 -6.40 -17.09
N GLY A 11 4.47 -5.38 -16.85
CA GLY A 11 4.06 -3.97 -16.86
C GLY A 11 3.15 -3.54 -15.71
N ARG A 12 2.83 -4.43 -14.75
CA ARG A 12 1.93 -4.17 -13.61
C ARG A 12 2.57 -4.45 -12.25
N ILE A 13 3.85 -4.81 -12.22
CA ILE A 13 4.66 -4.86 -11.01
C ILE A 13 5.26 -3.48 -10.80
N LEU A 14 4.76 -2.74 -9.82
CA LEU A 14 5.21 -1.38 -9.53
C LEU A 14 6.45 -1.42 -8.63
N PRO A 15 7.56 -0.76 -8.99
CA PRO A 15 8.72 -0.67 -8.13
C PRO A 15 8.48 0.30 -6.96
N ILE A 16 9.17 0.07 -5.84
CA ILE A 16 9.32 1.07 -4.79
C ILE A 16 10.51 1.95 -5.18
N ASP A 17 10.22 3.07 -5.83
CA ASP A 17 11.23 4.08 -6.15
C ASP A 17 11.39 5.12 -5.02
N MET A 18 12.24 6.12 -5.23
CA MET A 18 12.47 7.18 -4.25
C MET A 18 11.21 7.99 -3.92
N SER A 19 10.30 8.17 -4.87
CA SER A 19 9.06 8.93 -4.66
C SER A 19 8.09 8.15 -3.77
N VAL A 20 7.96 6.85 -4.04
CA VAL A 20 7.18 5.94 -3.20
C VAL A 20 7.80 5.83 -1.81
N ALA A 21 9.13 5.73 -1.71
CA ALA A 21 9.82 5.60 -0.43
C ALA A 21 9.66 6.86 0.45
N ASP A 22 9.79 8.05 -0.14
CA ASP A 22 9.57 9.33 0.57
C ASP A 22 8.12 9.45 1.07
N LEU A 23 7.14 9.09 0.22
CA LEU A 23 5.74 9.08 0.63
C LEU A 23 5.46 8.06 1.74
N GLY A 24 6.07 6.86 1.68
CA GLY A 24 5.98 5.84 2.72
C GLY A 24 6.50 6.33 4.08
N GLY A 25 7.63 7.05 4.09
CA GLY A 25 8.14 7.70 5.31
C GLY A 25 7.15 8.72 5.89
N LYS A 26 6.51 9.53 5.03
CA LYS A 26 5.48 10.47 5.45
C LYS A 26 4.24 9.76 6.00
N MET A 27 3.83 8.65 5.40
CA MET A 27 2.70 7.85 5.89
C MET A 27 2.96 7.25 7.28
N LEU A 28 4.15 6.70 7.51
CA LEU A 28 4.57 6.23 8.84
C LEU A 28 4.43 7.34 9.87
N ALA A 29 5.02 8.51 9.58
CA ALA A 29 4.93 9.66 10.48
C ALA A 29 3.48 10.10 10.73
N ARG A 30 2.62 10.15 9.69
CA ARG A 30 1.20 10.47 9.85
C ARG A 30 0.49 9.45 10.75
N SER A 31 0.73 8.16 10.54
CA SER A 31 0.12 7.09 11.36
C SER A 31 0.51 7.23 12.83
N GLU A 32 1.80 7.49 13.10
CA GLU A 32 2.30 7.71 14.47
C GLU A 32 1.66 8.93 15.13
N THR A 33 1.42 10.03 14.40
CA THR A 33 0.76 11.22 14.97
C THR A 33 -0.67 10.98 15.42
N VAL A 34 -1.35 9.98 14.86
CA VAL A 34 -2.70 9.55 15.28
C VAL A 34 -2.67 8.36 16.24
N GLY A 35 -1.50 8.03 16.80
CA GLY A 35 -1.33 6.97 17.79
C GLY A 35 -1.45 5.55 17.22
N ARG A 36 -1.34 5.39 15.90
CA ARG A 36 -1.37 4.08 15.25
C ARG A 36 0.00 3.75 14.68
N ARG A 37 0.61 2.67 15.17
CA ARG A 37 1.86 2.19 14.59
C ARG A 37 1.54 1.46 13.28
N MET A 38 2.19 1.85 12.20
CA MET A 38 2.12 1.18 10.90
C MET A 38 3.45 0.46 10.63
N ASP A 39 3.38 -0.72 10.02
CA ASP A 39 4.59 -1.43 9.56
C ASP A 39 5.20 -0.75 8.33
N ALA A 40 6.53 -0.86 8.16
CA ALA A 40 7.22 -0.26 7.02
C ALA A 40 6.72 -0.81 5.67
N MET A 41 6.41 -2.11 5.59
CA MET A 41 5.89 -2.71 4.36
C MET A 41 4.48 -2.22 4.04
N ASP A 42 3.63 -2.07 5.05
CA ASP A 42 2.29 -1.49 4.89
C ASP A 42 2.36 -0.04 4.42
N ALA A 43 3.33 0.72 4.94
CA ALA A 43 3.57 2.08 4.48
C ALA A 43 3.98 2.14 3.00
N PHE A 44 4.79 1.18 2.51
CA PHE A 44 5.13 1.13 1.09
C PHE A 44 3.96 0.69 0.21
N LEU A 45 3.16 -0.29 0.65
CA LEU A 45 1.93 -0.67 -0.06
C LEU A 45 0.97 0.51 -0.16
N ALA A 46 0.79 1.23 0.96
CA ALA A 46 -0.06 2.40 1.02
C ALA A 46 0.47 3.54 0.13
N ALA A 47 1.77 3.84 0.21
CA ALA A 47 2.39 4.89 -0.59
C ALA A 47 2.33 4.57 -2.09
N THR A 48 2.53 3.31 -2.47
CA THR A 48 2.37 2.88 -3.86
C THR A 48 0.94 3.13 -4.35
N ALA A 49 -0.07 2.77 -3.53
CA ALA A 49 -1.46 3.00 -3.86
C ALA A 49 -1.79 4.50 -3.98
N GLU A 50 -1.38 5.32 -3.01
CA GLU A 50 -1.63 6.78 -3.03
C GLU A 50 -0.91 7.46 -4.21
N PHE A 51 0.38 7.16 -4.43
CA PHE A 51 1.19 7.78 -5.49
C PHE A 51 0.64 7.47 -6.89
N HIS A 52 0.23 6.23 -7.13
CA HIS A 52 -0.34 5.81 -8.41
C HIS A 52 -1.85 6.03 -8.53
N ARG A 53 -2.51 6.56 -7.50
CA ARG A 53 -3.97 6.76 -7.42
C ARG A 53 -4.76 5.47 -7.64
N LEU A 54 -4.37 4.43 -6.92
CA LEU A 54 -4.96 3.10 -6.95
C LEU A 54 -5.75 2.84 -5.66
N THR A 55 -6.73 1.95 -5.74
CA THR A 55 -7.41 1.39 -4.57
C THR A 55 -6.61 0.23 -4.00
N LEU A 56 -6.32 0.26 -2.69
CA LEU A 56 -5.70 -0.87 -2.01
C LEU A 56 -6.74 -1.95 -1.73
N ILE A 57 -6.55 -3.15 -2.30
CA ILE A 57 -7.40 -4.31 -2.03
C ILE A 57 -6.77 -5.14 -0.91
N THR A 58 -7.40 -5.18 0.26
CA THR A 58 -6.88 -5.91 1.43
C THR A 58 -7.99 -6.41 2.34
N ARG A 59 -7.75 -7.54 3.03
CA ARG A 59 -8.62 -7.99 4.13
C ARG A 59 -8.41 -7.16 5.39
N ASN A 60 -7.21 -6.60 5.57
CA ASN A 60 -6.78 -5.95 6.79
C ASN A 60 -6.97 -4.44 6.70
N ILE A 61 -8.22 -3.96 6.72
CA ILE A 61 -8.52 -2.53 6.56
C ILE A 61 -7.91 -1.68 7.69
N ALA A 62 -7.91 -2.21 8.92
CA ALA A 62 -7.57 -1.48 10.14
C ALA A 62 -6.15 -0.87 10.10
N ASP A 63 -5.23 -1.53 9.41
CA ASP A 63 -3.84 -1.08 9.31
C ASP A 63 -3.68 0.11 8.35
N PHE A 64 -4.62 0.33 7.43
CA PHE A 64 -4.49 1.32 6.36
C PHE A 64 -5.48 2.48 6.46
N GLU A 65 -6.63 2.30 7.13
CA GLU A 65 -7.74 3.28 7.18
C GLU A 65 -7.33 4.65 7.76
N ALA A 66 -6.22 4.73 8.49
CA ALA A 66 -5.70 5.98 9.04
C ALA A 66 -4.93 6.83 8.03
N VAL A 67 -4.44 6.24 6.94
CA VAL A 67 -3.53 6.90 5.98
C VAL A 67 -3.97 6.83 4.53
N LEU A 68 -4.93 5.96 4.21
CA LEU A 68 -5.49 5.77 2.87
C LEU A 68 -7.00 5.95 2.86
N ASN A 69 -7.49 6.65 1.82
CA ASN A 69 -8.92 6.83 1.58
C ASN A 69 -9.52 5.68 0.75
N ASP A 70 -8.80 5.24 -0.29
CA ASP A 70 -9.30 4.25 -1.24
C ASP A 70 -8.86 2.84 -0.85
N ILE A 71 -9.67 2.19 0.00
CA ILE A 71 -9.46 0.81 0.44
C ILE A 71 -10.71 -0.02 0.12
N LEU A 72 -10.51 -1.22 -0.44
CA LEU A 72 -11.56 -2.19 -0.69
C LEU A 72 -11.23 -3.52 -0.01
N ASN A 73 -12.16 -4.03 0.79
CA ASN A 73 -12.07 -5.38 1.34
C ASN A 73 -13.06 -6.32 0.64
N PRO A 74 -12.59 -7.21 -0.26
CA PRO A 74 -13.47 -8.07 -1.04
C PRO A 74 -14.07 -9.23 -0.23
N TRP A 75 -13.70 -9.37 1.04
CA TRP A 75 -14.28 -10.37 1.95
C TRP A 75 -15.47 -9.85 2.75
N ILE A 76 -15.75 -8.55 2.71
CA ILE A 76 -16.93 -7.97 3.34
C ILE A 76 -17.99 -7.82 2.24
N LYS A 77 -19.19 -8.34 2.48
CA LYS A 77 -20.35 -8.22 1.57
C LYS A 77 -20.99 -6.85 1.65
#